data_AF-A0A527ITL5-F1
#
_entry.id   AF-A0A527ITL5-F1
#
_cell.length_a   1.000
_cell.length_b   1.000
_cell.length_c   1.000
_cell.angle_alpha   90.00
_cell.angle_beta   90.00
_cell.angle_gamma   90.00
#
_symmetry.space_group_name_H-M   'P 1'
#
loop_
_entity.id
_entity.type
_entity.pdbx_description
1 polymer ?
#
loop_
_entity_poly.entity_id
_entity_poly.type
_entity_poly.pdbx_seq_one_letter_code
_entity_poly.pdbx_strand_id
1 'polypeptide(L)'
;VVIAASTFAGAEGHRLAAALLATLAGFAALFNIANLVPVWKFDGGQVLRQICPGPVGLALASFFLLSAFLAVGWQAGFSSNFLLATGAVFSILSLLTMSSGVKPRYELKPIRTIDRLAMAAALLAVFAIHGYGVLWASAQLI
;
A
#
# COMPACT_ATOMS: atom_id res chain seq x y z
N VAL A 1 -0.92 -15.01 11.03
CA VAL A 1 -0.12 -15.68 12.09
C VAL A 1 0.41 -14.67 13.10
N VAL A 2 1.20 -13.66 12.71
CA VAL A 2 1.80 -12.69 13.67
C VAL A 2 0.74 -11.91 14.48
N ILE A 3 -0.34 -11.46 13.83
CA ILE A 3 -1.48 -10.80 14.51
C ILE A 3 -2.07 -11.69 15.61
N ALA A 4 -2.40 -12.95 15.27
CA ALA A 4 -2.96 -13.91 16.23
C ALA A 4 -1.98 -14.24 17.37
N ALA A 5 -0.68 -14.32 17.07
CA ALA A 5 0.35 -14.53 18.09
C ALA A 5 0.49 -13.33 19.04
N SER A 6 0.40 -12.10 18.51
CA SER A 6 0.39 -10.88 19.32
C SER A 6 -0.82 -10.85 20.26
N THR A 7 -2.02 -11.15 19.75
CA THR A 7 -3.24 -11.21 20.59
C THR A 7 -3.14 -12.28 21.66
N PHE A 8 -2.59 -13.46 21.34
CA PHE A 8 -2.40 -14.54 22.30
C PHE A 8 -1.39 -14.16 23.38
N ALA A 9 -0.23 -13.63 23.01
CA ALA A 9 0.78 -13.16 23.96
C ALA A 9 0.23 -12.06 24.89
N GLY A 10 -0.63 -11.17 24.36
CA GLY A 10 -1.31 -10.16 25.16
C GLY A 10 -2.28 -10.76 26.17
N ALA A 11 -3.06 -11.76 25.78
CA ALA A 11 -4.00 -12.47 26.65
C ALA A 11 -3.28 -13.24 27.78
N GLU A 12 -2.11 -13.81 27.51
CA GLU A 12 -1.24 -14.47 28.50
C GLU A 12 -0.44 -13.48 29.37
N GLY A 13 -0.63 -12.17 29.21
CA GLY A 13 0.04 -11.14 30.01
C GLY A 13 1.47 -10.78 29.56
N HIS A 14 1.97 -11.37 28.47
CA HIS A 14 3.28 -11.07 27.88
C HIS A 14 3.25 -9.79 27.03
N ARG A 15 3.05 -8.63 27.68
CA ARG A 15 2.85 -7.33 27.02
C ARG A 15 3.97 -6.93 26.05
N LEU A 16 5.24 -7.15 26.42
CA LEU A 16 6.36 -6.80 25.56
C LEU A 16 6.39 -7.66 24.29
N ALA A 17 6.15 -8.97 24.42
CA ALA A 17 6.09 -9.88 23.27
C ALA A 17 4.91 -9.52 22.35
N ALA A 18 3.75 -9.19 22.92
CA ALA A 18 2.58 -8.75 22.18
C ALA A 18 2.88 -7.47 21.36
N ALA A 19 3.50 -6.46 21.99
CA ALA A 19 3.88 -5.20 21.34
C ALA A 19 4.95 -5.41 20.25
N LEU A 20 5.95 -6.26 20.49
CA LEU A 20 6.96 -6.61 19.48
C LEU A 20 6.29 -7.24 18.24
N LEU A 21 5.40 -8.21 18.45
CA LEU A 21 4.67 -8.89 17.37
C LEU A 21 3.74 -7.92 16.63
N ALA A 22 3.05 -7.02 17.35
CA ALA A 22 2.22 -5.99 16.74
C ALA A 22 3.05 -5.03 15.88
N THR A 23 4.24 -4.64 16.36
CA THR A 23 5.18 -3.79 15.63
C THR A 23 5.67 -4.48 14.35
N LEU A 24 6.06 -5.76 14.43
CA LEU A 24 6.49 -6.53 13.27
C LEU A 24 5.36 -6.70 12.24
N ALA A 25 4.13 -6.97 12.69
CA ALA A 25 2.95 -7.03 11.82
C ALA A 25 2.68 -5.67 11.17
N GLY A 26 2.80 -4.57 11.93
CA GLY A 26 2.66 -3.21 11.44
C GLY A 26 3.68 -2.87 10.36
N PHE A 27 4.97 -3.17 10.56
CA PHE A 27 6.00 -2.96 9.54
C PHE A 27 5.76 -3.79 8.28
N ALA A 28 5.41 -5.07 8.44
CA ALA A 28 5.10 -5.93 7.30
C ALA A 28 3.90 -5.38 6.51
N ALA A 29 2.83 -4.98 7.18
CA ALA A 29 1.65 -4.40 6.55
C ALA A 29 1.97 -3.06 5.87
N LEU A 30 2.71 -2.18 6.55
CA LEU A 30 3.11 -0.87 6.02
C LEU A 30 3.99 -1.00 4.78
N PHE A 31 4.97 -1.91 4.80
CA PHE A 31 5.82 -2.18 3.63
C PHE A 31 5.00 -2.63 2.43
N ASN A 32 4.09 -3.59 2.62
CA ASN A 32 3.28 -4.11 1.52
C ASN A 32 2.32 -3.06 0.96
N ILE A 33 1.61 -2.30 1.80
CA ILE A 33 0.71 -1.25 1.32
C ILE A 33 1.46 -0.07 0.71
N ALA A 34 2.63 0.30 1.24
CA ALA A 34 3.48 1.34 0.64
C ALA A 34 4.00 0.93 -0.75
N ASN A 35 4.27 -0.36 -0.97
CA ASN A 35 4.63 -0.88 -2.30
C ASN A 35 3.45 -0.87 -3.30
N LEU A 36 2.21 -0.64 -2.84
CA LEU A 36 1.06 -0.41 -3.71
C LEU A 36 0.87 1.06 -4.08
N VAL A 37 1.65 1.99 -3.53
CA VAL A 37 1.58 3.41 -3.94
C VAL A 37 1.88 3.51 -5.45
N PRO A 38 1.19 4.39 -6.20
CA PRO A 38 1.27 4.48 -7.66
C PRO A 38 2.56 5.18 -8.16
N VAL A 39 3.72 4.67 -7.75
CA VAL A 39 5.03 5.07 -8.24
C VAL A 39 5.48 4.09 -9.32
N TRP A 40 6.15 4.56 -10.37
CA TRP A 40 6.47 3.75 -11.56
C TRP A 40 7.14 2.40 -11.26
N LYS A 41 8.08 2.41 -10.31
CA LYS A 41 8.91 1.26 -9.91
C LYS A 41 8.25 0.39 -8.83
N PHE A 42 7.19 0.87 -8.20
CA PHE A 42 6.46 0.13 -7.18
C PHE A 42 5.45 -0.79 -7.85
N ASP A 43 5.05 -1.85 -7.16
CA ASP A 43 4.13 -2.83 -7.72
C ASP A 43 2.77 -2.19 -8.03
N GLY A 44 2.31 -1.25 -7.19
CA GLY A 44 1.08 -0.50 -7.44
C GLY A 44 1.07 0.23 -8.78
N GLY A 45 2.17 0.92 -9.12
CA GLY A 45 2.30 1.59 -10.42
C GLY A 45 2.33 0.61 -11.60
N GLN A 46 2.96 -0.54 -11.44
CA GLN A 46 3.01 -1.59 -12.47
C GLN A 46 1.62 -2.20 -12.71
N VAL A 47 0.92 -2.56 -11.63
CA VAL A 47 -0.42 -3.15 -11.65
C VAL A 47 -1.44 -2.17 -12.22
N LEU A 48 -1.40 -0.90 -11.83
CA LEU A 48 -2.31 0.12 -12.37
C LEU A 48 -2.16 0.31 -13.88
N ARG A 49 -0.94 0.22 -14.44
CA ARG A 49 -0.74 0.28 -15.90
C ARG A 49 -1.32 -0.93 -16.63
N GLN A 50 -1.42 -2.09 -15.98
CA GLN A 50 -2.07 -3.27 -16.55
C GLN A 50 -3.60 -3.15 -16.50
N ILE A 51 -4.15 -2.58 -15.42
CA ILE A 51 -5.59 -2.37 -15.25
C ILE A 51 -6.09 -1.23 -16.15
N CYS A 52 -5.36 -0.10 -16.18
CA CYS A 52 -5.74 1.13 -16.84
C CYS A 52 -4.77 1.45 -17.99
N PRO A 53 -5.03 0.98 -19.23
CA PRO A 53 -4.14 1.23 -20.37
C PRO A 53 -4.20 2.68 -20.89
N GLY A 54 -5.27 3.41 -20.59
CA GLY A 54 -5.46 4.80 -21.01
C GLY A 54 -4.88 5.80 -20.00
N PRO A 55 -4.31 6.93 -20.45
CA PRO A 55 -3.63 7.90 -19.59
C PRO A 55 -4.58 8.54 -18.55
N VAL A 56 -5.82 8.84 -18.93
CA VAL A 56 -6.81 9.44 -18.03
C VAL A 56 -7.21 8.46 -16.93
N GLY A 57 -7.53 7.21 -17.29
CA GLY A 57 -7.89 6.18 -16.32
C GLY A 57 -6.75 5.88 -15.34
N LEU A 58 -5.52 5.82 -15.85
CA LEU A 58 -4.33 5.63 -15.03
C LEU A 58 -4.13 6.77 -14.03
N ALA A 59 -4.28 8.03 -14.47
CA ALA A 59 -4.15 9.19 -13.60
C ALA A 59 -5.19 9.20 -12.48
N LEU A 60 -6.47 8.95 -12.81
CA LEU A 60 -7.55 8.89 -11.83
C LEU A 60 -7.35 7.76 -10.82
N ALA A 61 -7.01 6.55 -11.30
CA ALA A 61 -6.75 5.41 -10.43
C ALA A 61 -5.53 5.63 -9.53
N SER A 62 -4.48 6.27 -10.05
CA SER A 62 -3.30 6.63 -9.25
C SER A 62 -3.66 7.65 -8.16
N PHE A 63 -4.36 8.72 -8.50
CA PHE A 63 -4.77 9.72 -7.51
C PHE A 63 -5.64 9.09 -6.41
N PHE A 64 -6.63 8.28 -6.80
CA PHE A 64 -7.49 7.56 -5.87
C PHE A 64 -6.69 6.64 -4.93
N LEU A 65 -5.76 5.84 -5.47
CA LEU A 65 -4.96 4.91 -4.68
C LEU A 65 -4.02 5.64 -3.70
N LEU A 66 -3.41 6.74 -4.14
CA LEU A 66 -2.59 7.59 -3.26
C LEU A 66 -3.44 8.23 -2.16
N SER A 67 -4.61 8.79 -2.50
CA SER A 67 -5.52 9.36 -1.51
C SER A 67 -5.99 8.32 -0.48
N ALA A 68 -6.33 7.10 -0.93
CA ALA A 68 -6.69 6.00 -0.05
C ALA A 68 -5.53 5.63 0.90
N PHE A 69 -4.29 5.58 0.39
CA PHE A 69 -3.11 5.29 1.21
C PHE A 69 -2.91 6.37 2.29
N LEU A 70 -3.04 7.65 1.94
CA LEU A 70 -2.96 8.74 2.91
C LEU A 70 -4.11 8.71 3.93
N ALA A 71 -5.32 8.32 3.52
CA ALA A 71 -6.46 8.16 4.41
C ALA A 71 -6.25 7.02 5.43
N VAL A 72 -5.60 5.92 5.02
CA VAL A 72 -5.17 4.86 5.95
C VAL A 72 -4.15 5.42 6.95
N GLY A 73 -3.17 6.19 6.49
CA GLY A 73 -2.20 6.83 7.38
C GLY A 73 -2.85 7.80 8.38
N TRP A 74 -3.81 8.59 7.95
CA TRP A 74 -4.56 9.47 8.84
C TRP A 74 -5.34 8.69 9.90
N GLN A 75 -6.05 7.64 9.51
CA GLN A 75 -6.75 6.75 10.45
C GLN A 75 -5.80 5.98 11.38
N ALA A 76 -4.56 5.74 10.96
CA ALA A 76 -3.52 5.14 11.79
C ALA A 76 -2.88 6.11 12.79
N GLY A 77 -3.29 7.38 12.81
CA GLY A 77 -2.84 8.38 13.78
C GLY A 77 -1.69 9.28 13.32
N PHE A 78 -1.30 9.23 12.04
CA PHE A 78 -0.25 10.12 11.52
C PHE A 78 -0.75 11.56 11.36
N SER A 79 0.12 12.54 11.64
CA SER A 79 -0.21 13.96 11.54
C SER A 79 -0.40 14.43 10.09
N SER A 80 -1.22 15.46 9.88
CA SER A 80 -1.47 16.02 8.55
C SER A 80 -0.20 16.49 7.86
N ASN A 81 0.74 17.09 8.60
CA ASN A 81 2.03 17.55 8.05
C ASN A 81 2.88 16.38 7.55
N PHE A 82 2.90 15.27 8.30
CA PHE A 82 3.60 14.06 7.87
C PHE A 82 2.97 13.49 6.59
N LEU A 83 1.65 13.37 6.54
CA LEU A 83 0.93 12.86 5.38
C LEU A 83 1.10 13.74 4.14
N LEU A 84 1.11 15.06 4.30
CA LEU A 84 1.40 16.01 3.22
C LEU A 84 2.82 15.81 2.67
N ALA A 85 3.82 15.70 3.55
CA ALA A 85 5.20 15.43 3.14
C ALA A 85 5.31 14.09 2.41
N THR A 86 4.70 13.03 2.93
CA THR A 86 4.65 11.71 2.30
C THR A 86 3.98 11.76 0.91
N GLY A 87 2.82 12.40 0.81
CA GLY A 87 2.10 12.56 -0.45
C GLY A 87 2.91 13.34 -1.49
N ALA A 88 3.59 14.41 -1.08
CA ALA A 88 4.48 15.19 -1.93
C ALA A 88 5.66 14.34 -2.44
N VAL A 89 6.35 13.62 -1.54
CA VAL A 89 7.46 12.73 -1.90
C VAL A 89 7.02 11.67 -2.92
N PHE A 90 5.90 10.98 -2.67
CA PHE A 90 5.42 9.96 -3.61
C PHE A 90 4.95 10.53 -4.94
N SER A 91 4.33 11.72 -4.94
CA SER A 91 3.94 12.39 -6.18
C SER A 91 5.16 12.77 -7.02
N ILE A 92 6.19 13.38 -6.40
CA ILE A 92 7.45 13.73 -7.06
C ILE A 92 8.14 12.47 -7.59
N LEU A 93 8.27 11.42 -6.77
CA LEU A 93 8.87 10.16 -7.20
C LEU A 93 8.11 9.54 -8.37
N SER A 94 6.78 9.59 -8.37
CA SER A 94 5.97 9.09 -9.50
C SER A 94 6.32 9.83 -10.79
N LEU A 95 6.38 11.17 -10.76
CA LEU A 95 6.74 12.00 -11.93
C LEU A 95 8.18 11.76 -12.40
N LEU A 96 9.16 11.73 -11.50
CA LEU A 96 10.57 11.52 -11.84
C LEU A 96 10.82 10.13 -12.46
N THR A 97 10.12 9.12 -11.95
CA THR A 97 10.35 7.74 -12.41
C THR A 97 9.64 7.43 -13.72
N MET A 98 8.59 8.18 -14.09
CA MET A 98 7.93 8.08 -15.41
C MET A 98 8.86 8.42 -16.58
N SER A 99 9.80 9.38 -16.43
CA SER A 99 10.67 9.82 -17.53
C SER A 99 12.05 9.14 -17.56
N SER A 100 12.39 8.35 -16.54
CA SER A 100 13.75 7.85 -16.27
C SER A 100 14.32 6.83 -17.28
N GLY A 101 13.69 6.63 -18.45
CA GLY A 101 14.27 5.92 -19.61
C GLY A 101 14.56 4.42 -19.45
N VAL A 102 14.53 3.88 -18.24
CA VAL A 102 14.68 2.45 -17.98
C VAL A 102 13.33 1.79 -18.22
N LYS A 103 13.14 1.29 -19.45
CA LYS A 103 12.05 0.37 -19.78
C LYS A 103 12.00 -0.74 -18.71
N PRO A 104 10.82 -1.07 -18.16
CA PRO A 104 10.67 -2.26 -17.31
C PRO A 104 11.31 -3.46 -18.00
N ARG A 105 12.07 -4.29 -17.26
CA ARG A 105 12.80 -5.46 -17.81
C ARG A 105 11.90 -6.40 -18.64
N TYR A 106 10.59 -6.34 -18.42
CA TYR A 106 9.58 -7.07 -19.17
C TYR A 106 8.51 -6.08 -19.64
N GLU A 107 8.26 -5.99 -20.96
CA GLU A 107 7.12 -5.24 -21.48
C GLU A 107 5.82 -5.88 -20.97
N LEU A 108 4.89 -5.05 -20.49
CA LEU A 108 3.58 -5.51 -20.02
C LEU A 108 2.85 -6.15 -21.20
N LYS A 109 2.67 -7.47 -21.17
CA LYS A 109 1.86 -8.16 -22.18
C LYS A 109 0.41 -7.70 -22.05
N PRO A 110 -0.29 -7.42 -23.17
CA PRO A 110 -1.71 -7.13 -23.12
C PRO A 110 -2.47 -8.26 -22.43
N ILE A 111 -3.24 -7.92 -21.40
CA ILE A 111 -4.10 -8.84 -20.66
C ILE A 111 -5.57 -8.66 -21.09
N ARG A 112 -6.35 -9.74 -21.03
CA ARG A 112 -7.78 -9.72 -21.42
C ARG A 112 -8.58 -8.91 -20.39
N THR A 113 -9.76 -8.44 -20.79
CA THR A 113 -10.64 -7.64 -19.92
C THR A 113 -10.97 -8.34 -18.60
N ILE A 114 -11.23 -9.64 -18.63
CA ILE A 114 -11.50 -10.42 -17.40
C ILE A 114 -10.29 -10.49 -16.47
N ASP A 115 -9.09 -10.59 -17.05
CA ASP A 115 -7.84 -10.61 -16.28
C ASP A 115 -7.60 -9.23 -15.62
N ARG A 116 -7.98 -8.13 -16.28
CA ARG A 116 -7.93 -6.77 -15.69
C ARG A 116 -8.87 -6.64 -14.50
N LEU A 117 -10.08 -7.18 -14.60
CA LEU A 117 -11.04 -7.16 -13.49
C LEU A 117 -10.51 -7.97 -12.30
N ALA A 118 -9.96 -9.16 -12.55
CA ALA A 118 -9.34 -9.99 -11.52
C ALA A 118 -8.15 -9.27 -10.86
N MET A 119 -7.31 -8.59 -11.63
CA MET A 119 -6.21 -7.78 -11.11
C MET A 119 -6.68 -6.58 -10.28
N ALA A 120 -7.75 -5.89 -10.71
CA ALA A 120 -8.33 -4.79 -9.94
C ALA A 120 -8.91 -5.28 -8.60
N ALA A 121 -9.59 -6.43 -8.61
CA ALA A 121 -10.09 -7.07 -7.40
C ALA A 121 -8.93 -7.50 -6.47
N ALA A 122 -7.85 -8.06 -7.02
CA ALA A 122 -6.67 -8.43 -6.26
C ALA A 122 -5.98 -7.20 -5.65
N LEU A 123 -5.82 -6.12 -6.41
CA LEU A 123 -5.27 -4.85 -5.90
C LEU A 123 -6.10 -4.33 -4.73
N LEU A 124 -7.44 -4.29 -4.87
CA LEU A 124 -8.34 -3.85 -3.81
C LEU A 124 -8.22 -4.74 -2.57
N ALA A 125 -8.19 -6.07 -2.75
CA ALA A 125 -8.09 -7.02 -1.65
C ALA A 125 -6.77 -6.88 -0.89
N VAL A 126 -5.64 -6.83 -1.60
CA VAL A 126 -4.30 -6.71 -0.98
C VAL A 126 -4.15 -5.35 -0.29
N PHE A 127 -4.66 -4.28 -0.91
CA PHE A 127 -4.69 -2.96 -0.28
C PHE A 127 -5.50 -2.97 1.02
N ALA A 128 -6.70 -3.57 1.00
CA ALA A 128 -7.56 -3.66 2.18
C ALA A 128 -6.91 -4.49 3.29
N ILE A 129 -6.39 -5.69 2.97
CA ILE A 129 -5.74 -6.58 3.94
C ILE A 129 -4.60 -5.88 4.67
N HIS A 130 -3.71 -5.19 3.93
CA HIS A 130 -2.59 -4.50 4.56
C HIS A 130 -3.00 -3.18 5.20
N GLY A 131 -4.02 -2.49 4.68
CA GLY A 131 -4.61 -1.33 5.33
C GLY A 131 -5.15 -1.68 6.71
N TYR A 132 -5.96 -2.74 6.81
CA TYR A 132 -6.42 -3.27 8.10
C TYR A 132 -5.27 -3.73 8.99
N GLY A 133 -4.21 -4.32 8.42
CA GLY A 133 -3.01 -4.68 9.18
C GLY A 133 -2.32 -3.47 9.84
N VAL A 134 -2.22 -2.35 9.12
CA VAL A 134 -1.67 -1.09 9.65
C VAL A 134 -2.57 -0.51 10.74
N LEU A 135 -3.89 -0.43 10.48
CA LEU A 135 -4.84 0.11 11.45
C LEU A 135 -4.90 -0.73 12.73
N TRP A 136 -4.90 -2.06 12.58
CA TRP A 136 -4.86 -2.98 13.70
C TRP A 136 -3.58 -2.79 14.51
N ALA A 137 -2.41 -2.73 13.88
CA ALA A 137 -1.14 -2.54 14.59
C ALA A 137 -1.08 -1.19 15.32
N SER A 138 -1.56 -0.12 14.69
CA SER A 138 -1.68 1.20 15.32
C SER A 138 -2.55 1.14 16.58
N ALA A 139 -3.72 0.51 16.50
CA ALA A 139 -4.64 0.36 17.64
C ALA A 139 -4.09 -0.50 18.79
N GLN A 140 -3.04 -1.30 18.58
CA GLN A 140 -2.38 -2.06 19.65
C GLN A 140 -1.21 -1.32 20.29
N LEU A 141 -0.63 -0.33 19.61
CA LEU A 141 0.62 0.33 20.00
C LEU A 141 0.42 1.75 20.53
N ILE A 142 -0.73 2.36 20.24
CA ILE A 142 -1.16 3.68 20.70
C ILE A 142 -2.22 3.50 21.78
#